data_AF-A0A1E4AIB0-F1
#
_entry.id   AF-A0A1E4AIB0-F1
#
_cell.length_a   1.000
_cell.length_b   1.000
_cell.length_c   1.000
_cell.angle_alpha   90.00
_cell.angle_beta   90.00
_cell.angle_gamma   90.00
#
_symmetry.space_group_name_H-M   'P 1'
#
loop_
_entity.id
_entity.type
_entity.pdbx_description
1 polymer ?
#
loop_
_entity_poly.entity_id
_entity_poly.type
_entity_poly.pdbx_seq_one_letter_code
_entity_poly.pdbx_strand_id
1 'polypeptide(L)'
;MKHFLILGVVALLASGCKREKDAELTFVSKFGGEPYVGSVKAAIEVPGESSRQEYGRASLQLLDSTNNIVRLILFGAIDDEGGQAGDVGFVLDGTAANTEWSFHKDPMQLKIDGNGNVSGGMETSDERYAYSGTLSPSEFRIETVVERLTPTQGGYPAGTIFRFEHTGRREDPNAPPAGDGGDSGSGCNEIRWELRNVWNPGGGAMSLVRVPVCYN
;
A
#
# COMPACT_ATOMS: atom_id res chain seq x y z
N MET A 1 18.23 -5.47 79.67
CA MET A 1 17.15 -4.77 78.93
C MET A 1 17.74 -3.57 78.20
N LYS A 2 17.93 -3.69 76.89
CA LYS A 2 18.11 -2.60 75.92
C LYS A 2 17.91 -3.21 74.55
N HIS A 3 16.74 -2.98 73.96
CA HIS A 3 16.41 -3.41 72.61
C HIS A 3 17.02 -2.40 71.63
N PHE A 4 17.86 -2.87 70.71
CA PHE A 4 18.25 -2.10 69.53
C PHE A 4 17.53 -2.70 68.33
N LEU A 5 16.54 -1.96 67.85
CA LEU A 5 15.78 -2.21 66.63
C LEU A 5 16.71 -1.91 65.44
N ILE A 6 17.05 -2.91 64.63
CA ILE A 6 17.73 -2.70 63.34
C ILE A 6 16.64 -2.57 62.28
N LEU A 7 16.38 -1.34 61.85
CA LEU A 7 15.50 -1.03 60.72
C LEU A 7 16.31 -1.24 59.43
N GLY A 8 16.16 -2.40 58.80
CA GLY A 8 16.73 -2.68 57.48
C GLY A 8 15.92 -1.98 56.39
N VAL A 9 16.47 -0.93 55.80
CA VAL A 9 15.92 -0.27 54.61
C VAL A 9 16.18 -1.17 53.40
N VAL A 10 15.14 -1.83 52.89
CA VAL A 10 15.17 -2.51 51.60
C VAL A 10 15.03 -1.44 50.52
N ALA A 11 16.15 -1.06 49.91
CA ALA A 11 16.15 -0.23 48.70
C ALA A 11 15.63 -1.07 47.52
N LEU A 12 14.35 -0.92 47.17
CA LEU A 12 13.83 -1.39 45.88
C LEU A 12 14.51 -0.60 44.76
N LEU A 13 15.48 -1.23 44.09
CA LEU A 13 15.95 -0.80 42.77
C LEU A 13 14.80 -1.04 41.79
N ALA A 14 13.97 -0.03 41.61
CA ALA A 14 13.09 0.08 40.46
C ALA A 14 13.99 0.30 39.23
N SER A 15 14.45 -0.81 38.64
CA SER A 15 14.98 -0.84 37.29
C SER A 15 13.82 -0.48 36.35
N GLY A 16 13.58 0.83 36.19
CA GLY A 16 12.71 1.33 35.15
C GLY A 16 13.25 0.83 33.83
N CYS A 17 12.53 -0.10 33.20
CA CYS A 17 12.67 -0.37 31.78
C CYS A 17 12.41 0.96 31.06
N LYS A 18 13.45 1.75 30.83
CA LYS A 18 13.46 2.76 29.78
C LYS A 18 13.15 1.99 28.51
N ARG A 19 11.90 2.06 28.07
CA ARG A 19 11.49 1.66 26.73
C ARG A 19 12.34 2.53 25.82
N GLU A 20 13.37 1.94 25.24
CA GLU A 20 14.16 2.54 24.20
C GLU A 20 13.14 2.98 23.15
N LYS A 21 13.09 4.29 22.86
CA LYS A 21 12.26 4.79 21.77
C LYS A 21 12.82 4.10 20.53
N ASP A 22 12.08 3.11 20.01
CA ASP A 22 12.37 2.51 18.71
C ASP A 22 12.66 3.68 17.77
N ALA A 23 13.84 3.67 17.15
CA ALA A 23 14.24 4.75 16.26
C ALA A 23 13.20 4.82 15.14
N GLU A 24 12.46 5.93 15.08
CA GLU A 24 11.42 6.14 14.08
C GLU A 24 12.07 6.00 12.69
N LEU A 25 11.56 5.06 11.89
CA LEU A 25 12.09 4.79 10.57
C LEU A 25 11.78 5.98 9.65
N THR A 26 12.80 6.58 9.06
CA THR A 26 12.67 7.71 8.12
C THR A 26 11.71 7.41 6.97
N PHE A 27 11.63 6.15 6.54
CA PHE A 27 10.67 5.71 5.54
C PHE A 27 9.22 5.91 6.00
N VAL A 28 8.88 5.46 7.21
CA VAL A 28 7.52 5.55 7.77
C VAL A 28 7.17 7.01 8.06
N SER A 29 8.10 7.80 8.57
CA SER A 29 7.84 9.23 8.82
C SER A 29 7.58 10.00 7.53
N LYS A 30 8.19 9.58 6.40
CA LYS A 30 8.03 10.23 5.09
C LYS A 30 6.77 9.78 4.35
N PHE A 31 6.43 8.49 4.40
CA PHE A 31 5.40 7.90 3.52
C PHE A 31 4.23 7.24 4.27
N GLY A 32 4.34 7.04 5.58
CA GLY A 32 3.31 6.44 6.41
C GLY A 32 2.23 7.43 6.86
N GLY A 33 1.27 6.88 7.61
CA GLY A 33 0.18 7.63 8.25
C GLY A 33 -1.09 7.66 7.41
N GLU A 34 -1.61 8.87 7.17
CA GLU A 34 -2.84 9.08 6.40
C GLU A 34 -2.74 8.46 5.00
N PRO A 35 -3.85 7.87 4.51
CA PRO A 35 -3.85 7.20 3.23
C PRO A 35 -3.81 8.18 2.07
N TYR A 36 -3.30 7.67 0.94
CA TYR A 36 -3.48 8.31 -0.34
C TYR A 36 -4.77 7.80 -0.97
N VAL A 37 -5.55 8.68 -1.56
CA VAL A 37 -6.79 8.35 -2.29
C VAL A 37 -6.76 8.98 -3.68
N GLY A 38 -7.36 8.30 -4.65
CA GLY A 38 -7.41 8.75 -6.04
C GLY A 38 -8.09 7.76 -6.96
N SER A 39 -7.51 7.52 -8.12
CA SER A 39 -8.11 6.73 -9.20
C SER A 39 -7.21 5.60 -9.69
N VAL A 40 -7.85 4.57 -10.23
CA VAL A 40 -7.21 3.52 -11.02
C VAL A 40 -7.71 3.62 -12.45
N LYS A 41 -6.79 3.51 -13.41
CA LYS A 41 -7.09 3.27 -14.82
C LYS A 41 -6.65 1.86 -15.17
N ALA A 42 -7.59 1.03 -15.61
CA ALA A 42 -7.32 -0.28 -16.16
C ALA A 42 -7.30 -0.21 -17.69
N ALA A 43 -6.32 -0.83 -18.32
CA ALA A 43 -6.27 -1.06 -19.75
C ALA A 43 -6.02 -2.53 -20.03
N ILE A 44 -6.78 -3.08 -20.97
CA ILE A 44 -6.67 -4.48 -21.37
C ILE A 44 -6.33 -4.52 -22.86
N GLU A 45 -5.23 -5.16 -23.17
CA GLU A 45 -4.67 -5.28 -24.52
C GLU A 45 -4.65 -6.76 -24.89
N VAL A 46 -5.61 -7.19 -25.72
CA VAL A 46 -5.70 -8.57 -26.21
C VAL A 46 -5.06 -8.64 -27.61
N PRO A 47 -4.17 -9.60 -27.89
CA PRO A 47 -3.55 -9.75 -29.20
C PRO A 47 -4.57 -9.81 -30.34
N GLY A 48 -4.48 -8.86 -31.28
CA GLY A 48 -5.38 -8.79 -32.43
C GLY A 48 -6.69 -8.02 -32.20
N GLU A 49 -6.91 -7.48 -31.00
CA GLU A 49 -8.09 -6.67 -30.67
C GLU A 49 -7.70 -5.22 -30.35
N SER A 50 -8.71 -4.34 -30.33
CA SER A 50 -8.51 -2.96 -29.86
C SER A 50 -8.41 -2.92 -28.34
N SER A 51 -7.53 -2.07 -27.80
CA SER A 51 -7.43 -1.85 -26.36
C SER A 51 -8.74 -1.27 -25.81
N ARG A 52 -9.12 -1.74 -24.63
CA ARG A 52 -10.25 -1.20 -23.85
C ARG A 52 -9.76 -0.66 -22.52
N GLN A 53 -10.46 0.35 -22.01
CA GLN A 53 -10.10 1.05 -20.79
C GLN A 53 -11.29 1.15 -19.86
N GLU A 54 -11.02 0.97 -18.58
CA GLU A 54 -11.98 1.10 -17.49
C GLU A 54 -11.33 1.94 -16.38
N TYR A 55 -12.17 2.54 -15.55
CA TYR A 55 -11.74 3.48 -14.54
C TYR A 55 -12.36 3.12 -13.19
N GLY A 56 -11.74 3.62 -12.13
CA GLY A 56 -12.22 3.37 -10.79
C GLY A 56 -11.49 4.17 -9.75
N ARG A 57 -11.67 3.77 -8.50
CA ARG A 57 -11.09 4.44 -7.33
C ARG A 57 -9.88 3.67 -6.83
N ALA A 58 -8.84 4.40 -6.41
CA ALA A 58 -7.63 3.81 -5.87
C ALA A 58 -7.30 4.35 -4.48
N SER A 59 -6.54 3.56 -3.74
CA SER A 59 -5.92 3.99 -2.50
C SER A 59 -4.57 3.31 -2.28
N LEU A 60 -3.70 3.99 -1.54
CA LEU A 60 -2.45 3.43 -1.03
C LEU A 60 -2.31 3.76 0.45
N GLN A 61 -1.88 2.78 1.24
CA GLN A 61 -1.58 2.99 2.65
C GLN A 61 -0.33 2.24 3.09
N LEU A 62 0.48 2.91 3.91
CA LEU A 62 1.63 2.34 4.60
C LEU A 62 1.37 2.36 6.11
N LEU A 63 1.23 1.17 6.70
CA LEU A 63 0.93 0.98 8.11
C LEU A 63 2.17 0.44 8.82
N ASP A 64 2.65 1.21 9.79
CA ASP A 64 3.73 0.76 10.66
C ASP A 64 3.25 -0.39 11.55
N SER A 65 4.12 -1.37 11.74
CA SER A 65 3.90 -2.53 12.61
C SER A 65 5.13 -2.70 13.50
N THR A 66 5.14 -3.75 14.32
CA THR A 66 6.28 -4.03 15.20
C THR A 66 7.47 -4.59 14.42
N ASN A 67 8.69 -4.36 14.91
CA ASN A 67 9.94 -4.95 14.40
C ASN A 67 10.31 -4.52 12.96
N ASN A 68 10.15 -3.24 12.64
CA ASN A 68 10.45 -2.66 11.31
C ASN A 68 9.63 -3.27 10.16
N ILE A 69 8.55 -3.99 10.47
CA ILE A 69 7.61 -4.46 9.48
C ILE A 69 6.67 -3.32 9.15
N VAL A 70 6.54 -3.01 7.88
CA VAL A 70 5.61 -2.01 7.38
C VAL A 70 4.73 -2.67 6.33
N ARG A 71 3.42 -2.59 6.55
CA ARG A 71 2.43 -3.13 5.63
C ARG A 71 2.11 -2.10 4.55
N LEU A 72 2.34 -2.48 3.30
CA LEU A 72 1.90 -1.74 2.12
C LEU A 72 0.59 -2.32 1.61
N ILE A 73 -0.43 -1.48 1.48
CA ILE A 73 -1.71 -1.81 0.88
C ILE A 73 -1.88 -0.93 -0.36
N LEU A 74 -1.96 -1.54 -1.54
CA LEU A 74 -2.41 -0.90 -2.77
C LEU A 74 -3.76 -1.50 -3.13
N PHE A 75 -4.75 -0.66 -3.42
CA PHE A 75 -6.08 -1.09 -3.80
C PHE A 75 -6.65 -0.22 -4.91
N GLY A 76 -7.35 -0.84 -5.85
CA GLY A 76 -8.11 -0.24 -6.93
C GLY A 76 -9.43 -0.99 -7.09
N ALA A 77 -10.55 -0.28 -7.03
CA ALA A 77 -11.88 -0.80 -7.35
C ALA A 77 -12.30 -0.22 -8.70
N ILE A 78 -12.38 -1.08 -9.73
CA ILE A 78 -12.79 -0.70 -11.09
C ILE A 78 -14.32 -0.72 -11.15
N ASP A 79 -14.90 0.38 -11.65
CA ASP A 79 -16.34 0.57 -11.66
C ASP A 79 -17.02 -0.30 -12.74
N ASP A 80 -18.23 -0.77 -12.45
CA ASP A 80 -18.96 -1.75 -13.27
C ASP A 80 -19.71 -1.14 -14.47
N GLU A 81 -19.10 -0.20 -15.20
CA GLU A 81 -19.80 0.47 -16.32
C GLU A 81 -19.97 -0.45 -17.55
N GLY A 82 -19.34 -1.64 -17.54
CA GLY A 82 -19.35 -2.61 -18.64
C GLY A 82 -19.64 -4.07 -18.25
N GLY A 83 -20.08 -4.35 -17.02
CA GLY A 83 -20.33 -5.72 -16.55
C GLY A 83 -19.07 -6.50 -16.19
N GLN A 84 -17.95 -5.80 -15.94
CA GLN A 84 -16.64 -6.35 -15.58
C GLN A 84 -16.07 -5.57 -14.39
N ALA A 85 -16.83 -5.46 -13.30
CA ALA A 85 -16.29 -4.99 -12.03
C ALA A 85 -15.11 -5.86 -11.57
N GLY A 86 -14.05 -5.23 -11.07
CA GLY A 86 -12.88 -5.93 -10.56
C GLY A 86 -12.13 -5.13 -9.52
N ASP A 87 -11.70 -5.82 -8.46
CA ASP A 87 -10.75 -5.27 -7.50
C ASP A 87 -9.33 -5.69 -7.93
N VAL A 88 -8.41 -4.73 -7.99
CA VAL A 88 -6.98 -4.94 -8.28
C VAL A 88 -6.15 -4.34 -7.16
N GLY A 89 -5.08 -5.03 -6.75
CA GLY A 89 -4.23 -4.54 -5.68
C GLY A 89 -3.52 -5.66 -4.95
N PHE A 90 -2.76 -5.27 -3.94
CA PHE A 90 -2.02 -6.21 -3.11
C PHE A 90 -1.87 -5.69 -1.68
N VAL A 91 -1.64 -6.63 -0.76
CA VAL A 91 -1.18 -6.36 0.60
C VAL A 91 0.14 -7.08 0.80
N LEU A 92 1.17 -6.35 1.22
CA LEU A 92 2.50 -6.90 1.47
C LEU A 92 3.04 -6.43 2.82
N ASP A 93 3.49 -7.38 3.62
CA ASP A 93 4.22 -7.12 4.87
C ASP A 93 5.72 -7.15 4.55
N GLY A 94 6.29 -5.98 4.25
CA GLY A 94 7.72 -5.82 3.97
C GLY A 94 8.48 -5.26 5.16
N THR A 95 9.80 -5.21 5.03
CA THR A 95 10.70 -4.65 6.03
C THR A 95 11.16 -3.27 5.59
N ALA A 96 11.06 -2.29 6.49
CA ALA A 96 11.65 -0.98 6.32
C ALA A 96 13.04 -0.93 6.98
N ALA A 97 14.02 -0.41 6.25
CA ALA A 97 15.38 -0.20 6.71
C ALA A 97 15.76 1.26 6.43
N ASN A 98 15.75 2.08 7.48
CA ASN A 98 15.98 3.52 7.40
C ASN A 98 15.03 4.22 6.41
N THR A 99 15.51 4.55 5.20
CA THR A 99 14.75 5.26 4.16
C THR A 99 14.15 4.35 3.11
N GLU A 100 14.43 3.04 3.14
CA GLU A 100 13.96 2.10 2.13
C GLU A 100 12.95 1.12 2.72
N TRP A 101 12.07 0.61 1.87
CA TRP A 101 11.18 -0.51 2.17
C TRP A 101 11.36 -1.60 1.13
N SER A 102 11.30 -2.85 1.57
CA SER A 102 11.35 -3.98 0.65
C SER A 102 10.53 -5.16 1.13
N PHE A 103 9.97 -5.88 0.18
CA PHE A 103 9.34 -7.17 0.34
C PHE A 103 10.05 -8.17 -0.56
N HIS A 104 10.36 -9.35 -0.02
CA HIS A 104 10.91 -10.46 -0.79
C HIS A 104 10.37 -11.78 -0.24
N LYS A 105 9.63 -12.51 -1.09
CA LYS A 105 9.18 -13.87 -0.85
C LYS A 105 9.00 -14.54 -2.20
N ASP A 106 9.86 -15.50 -2.51
CA ASP A 106 9.90 -16.20 -3.80
C ASP A 106 8.49 -16.62 -4.28
N PRO A 107 8.07 -16.26 -5.51
CA PRO A 107 8.83 -15.57 -6.58
C PRO A 107 8.73 -14.03 -6.59
N MET A 108 8.12 -13.41 -5.57
CA MET A 108 7.81 -11.99 -5.56
C MET A 108 8.83 -11.13 -4.84
N GLN A 109 9.15 -9.99 -5.45
CA GLN A 109 9.95 -8.93 -4.87
C GLN A 109 9.36 -7.55 -5.19
N LEU A 110 9.41 -6.64 -4.23
CA LEU A 110 9.01 -5.24 -4.41
C LEU A 110 9.89 -4.36 -3.51
N LYS A 111 10.35 -3.22 -4.04
CA LYS A 111 11.16 -2.25 -3.30
C LYS A 111 10.61 -0.84 -3.51
N ILE A 112 10.69 -0.03 -2.45
CA ILE A 112 10.58 1.42 -2.50
C ILE A 112 11.90 2.00 -1.97
N ASP A 113 12.64 2.70 -2.82
CA ASP A 113 13.91 3.32 -2.41
C ASP A 113 13.71 4.64 -1.63
N GLY A 114 14.78 5.24 -1.12
CA GLY A 114 14.72 6.49 -0.35
C GLY A 114 14.19 7.71 -1.12
N ASN A 115 14.26 7.66 -2.44
CA ASN A 115 13.70 8.69 -3.33
C ASN A 115 12.22 8.44 -3.63
N GLY A 116 11.68 7.29 -3.22
CA GLY A 116 10.32 6.88 -3.46
C GLY A 116 10.11 6.14 -4.77
N ASN A 117 11.16 5.69 -5.45
CA ASN A 117 11.00 4.89 -6.66
C ASN A 117 10.52 3.49 -6.29
N VAL A 118 9.42 3.06 -6.90
CA VAL A 118 8.84 1.74 -6.74
C VAL A 118 9.33 0.85 -7.89
N SER A 119 9.84 -0.33 -7.57
CA SER A 119 10.19 -1.34 -8.57
C SER A 119 10.05 -2.75 -8.01
N GLY A 120 9.61 -3.69 -8.85
CA GLY A 120 9.44 -5.08 -8.44
C GLY A 120 8.68 -5.90 -9.46
N GLY A 121 8.38 -7.13 -9.08
CA GLY A 121 7.67 -8.07 -9.94
C GLY A 121 7.66 -9.48 -9.37
N MET A 122 7.01 -10.35 -10.14
CA MET A 122 7.07 -11.80 -9.97
C MET A 122 6.75 -12.47 -11.30
N GLU A 123 7.18 -13.71 -11.46
CA GLU A 123 6.80 -14.55 -12.58
C GLU A 123 6.31 -15.90 -12.05
N THR A 124 5.22 -16.39 -12.62
CA THR A 124 4.66 -17.73 -12.41
C THR A 124 4.68 -18.49 -13.73
N SER A 125 4.17 -19.73 -13.75
CA SER A 125 3.96 -20.42 -15.02
C SER A 125 2.98 -19.70 -15.95
N ASP A 126 2.02 -18.97 -15.38
CA ASP A 126 0.85 -18.50 -16.11
C ASP A 126 0.89 -16.99 -16.40
N GLU A 127 1.59 -16.23 -15.56
CA GLU A 127 1.56 -14.77 -15.54
C GLU A 127 2.90 -14.17 -15.11
N ARG A 128 3.26 -13.05 -15.73
CA ARG A 128 4.37 -12.16 -15.33
C ARG A 128 3.81 -10.84 -14.82
N TYR A 129 4.26 -10.43 -13.65
CA TYR A 129 3.89 -9.20 -12.98
C TYR A 129 5.09 -8.26 -12.94
N ALA A 130 4.89 -7.00 -13.32
CA ALA A 130 5.83 -5.92 -13.13
C ALA A 130 5.18 -4.76 -12.39
N TYR A 131 5.88 -4.26 -11.38
CA TYR A 131 5.47 -3.09 -10.60
C TYR A 131 6.49 -1.98 -10.80
N SER A 132 6.01 -0.78 -11.11
CA SER A 132 6.87 0.40 -11.20
C SER A 132 6.12 1.65 -10.74
N GLY A 133 6.83 2.69 -10.35
CA GLY A 133 6.15 3.92 -9.96
C GLY A 133 6.96 4.84 -9.07
N THR A 134 6.26 5.80 -8.49
CA THR A 134 6.80 6.78 -7.56
C THR A 134 5.87 6.98 -6.37
N LEU A 135 6.47 7.24 -5.22
CA LEU A 135 5.80 7.61 -3.99
C LEU A 135 6.48 8.85 -3.44
N SER A 136 5.73 9.93 -3.26
CA SER A 136 6.18 11.14 -2.58
C SER A 136 5.44 11.29 -1.25
N PRO A 137 5.83 12.23 -0.39
CA PRO A 137 5.07 12.50 0.82
C PRO A 137 3.60 12.81 0.54
N SER A 138 3.25 13.44 -0.59
CA SER A 138 1.89 13.93 -0.88
C SER A 138 1.14 13.19 -1.99
N GLU A 139 1.84 12.48 -2.87
CA GLU A 139 1.27 11.84 -4.05
C GLU A 139 1.86 10.43 -4.28
N PHE A 140 1.12 9.58 -4.98
CA PHE A 140 1.64 8.32 -5.50
C PHE A 140 1.20 8.08 -6.95
N ARG A 141 2.03 7.34 -7.67
CA ARG A 141 1.72 6.76 -8.98
C ARG A 141 2.33 5.37 -9.04
N ILE A 142 1.52 4.32 -9.15
CA ILE A 142 2.01 2.95 -9.30
C ILE A 142 1.36 2.31 -10.53
N GLU A 143 2.20 1.83 -11.44
CA GLU A 143 1.80 0.99 -12.54
C GLU A 143 2.01 -0.48 -12.19
N THR A 144 0.96 -1.28 -12.38
CA THR A 144 1.02 -2.74 -12.38
C THR A 144 0.79 -3.24 -13.80
N VAL A 145 1.71 -4.04 -14.33
CA VAL A 145 1.57 -4.72 -15.61
C VAL A 145 1.51 -6.22 -15.36
N VAL A 146 0.46 -6.87 -15.85
CA VAL A 146 0.30 -8.32 -15.83
C VAL A 146 0.26 -8.83 -17.25
N GLU A 147 1.21 -9.69 -17.61
CA GLU A 147 1.25 -10.38 -18.89
C GLU A 147 0.82 -11.83 -18.71
N ARG A 148 -0.16 -12.27 -19.50
CA ARG A 148 -0.57 -13.68 -19.57
C ARG A 148 0.45 -14.48 -20.39
N LEU A 149 1.14 -15.42 -19.77
CA LEU A 149 2.14 -16.27 -20.42
C LEU A 149 1.52 -17.53 -21.06
N THR A 150 0.44 -18.05 -20.46
CA THR A 150 -0.28 -19.23 -20.97
C THR A 150 -1.76 -18.94 -21.12
N PRO A 151 -2.46 -19.49 -22.14
CA PRO A 151 -3.90 -19.28 -22.28
C PRO A 151 -4.68 -19.90 -21.12
N THR A 152 -5.76 -19.24 -20.69
CA THR A 152 -6.70 -19.80 -19.70
C THR A 152 -7.95 -20.30 -20.41
N GLN A 153 -8.47 -21.47 -20.02
CA GLN A 153 -9.68 -22.03 -20.63
C GLN A 153 -10.87 -21.08 -20.42
N GLY A 154 -11.47 -20.58 -21.51
CA GLY A 154 -12.56 -19.60 -21.46
C GLY A 154 -12.14 -18.20 -21.01
N GLY A 155 -10.83 -17.94 -20.86
CA GLY A 155 -10.27 -16.64 -20.50
C GLY A 155 -9.48 -16.00 -21.64
N TYR A 156 -8.62 -15.06 -21.29
CA TYR A 156 -7.78 -14.34 -22.25
C TYR A 156 -6.67 -15.23 -22.83
N PRO A 157 -6.27 -15.02 -24.10
CA PRO A 157 -5.15 -15.73 -24.69
C PRO A 157 -3.81 -15.30 -24.08
N ALA A 158 -2.77 -16.10 -24.28
CA ALA A 158 -1.40 -15.70 -24.00
C ALA A 158 -1.02 -14.43 -24.78
N GLY A 159 -0.17 -13.60 -24.18
CA GLY A 159 0.19 -12.28 -24.69
C GLY A 159 -0.80 -11.17 -24.34
N THR A 160 -1.90 -11.47 -23.63
CA THR A 160 -2.79 -10.43 -23.11
C THR A 160 -2.09 -9.64 -22.01
N ILE A 161 -2.13 -8.32 -22.12
CA ILE A 161 -1.56 -7.39 -21.15
C ILE A 161 -2.67 -6.67 -20.40
N PHE A 162 -2.63 -6.74 -19.07
CA PHE A 162 -3.43 -5.92 -18.17
C PHE A 162 -2.52 -4.85 -17.57
N ARG A 163 -2.90 -3.59 -17.73
CA ARG A 163 -2.17 -2.45 -17.18
C ARG A 163 -3.08 -1.69 -16.22
N PHE A 164 -2.62 -1.51 -14.99
CA PHE A 164 -3.33 -0.77 -13.96
C PHE A 164 -2.48 0.39 -13.48
N GLU A 165 -2.89 1.60 -13.83
CA GLU A 165 -2.26 2.84 -13.38
C GLU A 165 -3.05 3.37 -12.18
N HIS A 166 -2.48 3.23 -10.99
CA HIS A 166 -3.02 3.80 -9.76
C HIS A 166 -2.37 5.15 -9.51
N THR A 167 -3.18 6.16 -9.23
CA THR A 167 -2.71 7.48 -8.84
C THR A 167 -3.51 8.00 -7.66
N GLY A 168 -2.90 8.84 -6.84
CA GLY A 168 -3.64 9.51 -5.79
C GLY A 168 -2.80 10.44 -4.95
N ARG A 169 -3.49 11.11 -4.02
CA ARG A 169 -2.92 12.13 -3.16
C ARG A 169 -3.38 11.89 -1.73
N ARG A 170 -2.60 12.35 -0.77
CA ARG A 170 -3.08 12.54 0.61
C ARG A 170 -3.42 14.01 0.79
N GLU A 171 -4.38 14.31 1.65
CA GLU A 171 -4.55 15.67 2.13
C GLU A 171 -3.33 16.07 2.97
N ASP A 172 -2.72 17.21 2.64
CA ASP A 172 -1.70 17.79 3.51
C ASP A 172 -2.43 18.52 4.66
N PRO A 173 -2.29 18.05 5.91
CA PRO A 173 -2.93 18.70 7.05
C PRO A 173 -2.41 20.13 7.31
N ASN A 174 -1.31 20.52 6.67
CA ASN A 174 -0.74 21.87 6.73
C ASN A 174 -1.02 22.71 5.47
N ALA A 175 -1.78 22.19 4.49
CA ALA A 175 -2.18 22.99 3.36
C ALA A 175 -3.08 24.14 3.85
N PRO A 176 -2.80 25.39 3.45
CA PRO A 176 -3.69 26.50 3.75
C PRO A 176 -5.08 26.21 3.15
N PRO A 177 -6.18 26.57 3.84
CA PRO A 177 -7.52 26.36 3.32
C PRO A 177 -7.63 26.99 1.93
N ALA A 178 -8.16 26.22 0.97
CA ALA A 178 -8.37 26.71 -0.39
C ALA A 178 -9.21 27.99 -0.32
N GLY A 179 -8.68 29.10 -0.85
CA GLY A 179 -9.45 30.33 -1.00
C GLY A 179 -10.61 30.12 -1.98
N ASP A 180 -11.73 30.82 -1.76
CA ASP A 180 -13.03 30.75 -2.47
C ASP A 180 -12.99 31.04 -4.00
N GLY A 181 -11.87 30.86 -4.70
CA GLY A 181 -11.71 31.30 -6.10
C GLY A 181 -10.86 30.41 -7.00
N GLY A 182 -10.51 29.20 -6.59
CA GLY A 182 -9.80 28.25 -7.43
C GLY A 182 -10.54 26.93 -7.45
N ASP A 183 -10.90 26.45 -8.64
CA ASP A 183 -11.36 25.08 -8.87
C ASP A 183 -10.21 24.11 -8.55
N SER A 184 -9.98 23.86 -7.26
CA SER A 184 -9.04 22.85 -6.75
C SER A 184 -9.82 21.62 -6.31
N GLY A 185 -10.76 21.18 -7.16
CA GLY A 185 -11.51 19.95 -7.01
C GLY A 185 -10.61 18.72 -7.15
N SER A 186 -9.86 18.40 -6.11
CA SER A 186 -9.47 17.02 -5.81
C SER A 186 -10.18 16.65 -4.51
N GLY A 187 -11.50 16.47 -4.52
CA GLY A 187 -12.17 15.43 -5.31
C GLY A 187 -12.50 14.19 -4.45
N CYS A 188 -12.35 14.33 -3.12
CA CYS A 188 -12.81 13.40 -2.11
C CYS A 188 -13.53 14.14 -0.97
N ASN A 189 -14.84 13.94 -0.83
CA ASN A 189 -15.62 14.60 0.23
C ASN A 189 -15.58 13.82 1.55
N GLU A 190 -15.52 12.48 1.47
CA GLU A 190 -15.52 11.61 2.63
C GLU A 190 -14.69 10.35 2.35
N ILE A 191 -13.77 10.01 3.27
CA ILE A 191 -13.09 8.72 3.27
C ILE A 191 -13.87 7.74 4.14
N ARG A 192 -14.34 6.65 3.54
CA ARG A 192 -14.96 5.53 4.26
C ARG A 192 -14.04 4.33 4.27
N TRP A 193 -13.96 3.66 5.40
CA TRP A 193 -13.14 2.45 5.56
C TRP A 193 -13.98 1.21 5.28
N GLU A 194 -13.66 0.51 4.20
CA GLU A 194 -14.38 -0.68 3.76
C GLU A 194 -13.54 -1.93 3.89
N LEU A 195 -14.18 -3.05 4.22
CA LEU A 195 -13.54 -4.36 4.18
C LEU A 195 -13.49 -4.87 2.75
N ARG A 196 -12.29 -5.14 2.23
CA ARG A 196 -12.04 -5.65 0.89
C ARG A 196 -11.14 -6.87 0.93
N ASN A 197 -11.40 -7.81 0.03
CA ASN A 197 -10.58 -8.98 -0.14
C ASN A 197 -9.47 -8.65 -1.15
N VAL A 198 -8.24 -8.52 -0.67
CA VAL A 198 -7.10 -8.07 -1.47
C VAL A 198 -6.08 -9.18 -1.56
N TRP A 199 -5.48 -9.36 -2.73
CA TRP A 199 -4.48 -10.39 -2.96
C TRP A 199 -3.26 -10.20 -2.03
N ASN A 200 -2.81 -11.28 -1.41
CA ASN A 200 -1.68 -11.25 -0.46
C ASN A 200 -0.70 -12.40 -0.72
N PRO A 201 0.22 -12.25 -1.69
CA PRO A 201 1.19 -13.29 -2.01
C PRO A 201 2.20 -13.56 -0.88
N GLY A 202 2.33 -12.61 0.07
CA GLY A 202 3.18 -12.75 1.25
C GLY A 202 2.62 -13.65 2.35
N GLY A 203 1.29 -13.75 2.49
CA GLY A 203 0.62 -14.43 3.60
C GLY A 203 -0.44 -15.47 3.22
N GLY A 204 -0.69 -15.70 1.92
CA GLY A 204 -1.69 -16.66 1.44
C GLY A 204 -2.10 -16.37 -0.01
N ALA A 205 -3.37 -16.64 -0.35
CA ALA A 205 -3.94 -16.18 -1.63
C ALA A 205 -4.60 -14.80 -1.47
N MET A 206 -5.38 -14.60 -0.40
CA MET A 206 -6.16 -13.38 -0.18
C MET A 206 -6.12 -12.96 1.30
N SER A 207 -6.23 -11.66 1.55
CA SER A 207 -6.38 -11.05 2.87
C SER A 207 -7.61 -10.16 2.90
N LEU A 208 -8.41 -10.28 3.96
CA LEU A 208 -9.47 -9.32 4.25
C LEU A 208 -8.86 -8.12 5.00
N VAL A 209 -8.81 -6.96 4.35
CA VAL A 209 -8.22 -5.73 4.91
C VAL A 209 -9.21 -4.56 4.84
N ARG A 210 -9.02 -3.57 5.70
CA ARG A 210 -9.73 -2.29 5.58
C ARG A 210 -8.97 -1.40 4.62
N VAL A 211 -9.66 -0.89 3.60
CA VAL A 211 -9.10 0.08 2.64
C VAL A 211 -9.89 1.39 2.71
N PRO A 212 -9.21 2.54 2.54
CA PRO A 212 -9.88 3.82 2.45
C PRO A 212 -10.47 3.99 1.05
N VAL A 213 -11.77 4.22 0.99
CA VAL A 213 -12.50 4.47 -0.25
C VAL A 213 -13.00 5.90 -0.23
N CYS A 214 -12.71 6.59 -1.31
CA CYS A 214 -13.17 7.95 -1.51
C CYS A 214 -14.63 7.98 -1.98
N TYR A 215 -15.43 8.82 -1.32
CA TYR A 215 -16.80 9.14 -1.69
C TYR A 215 -16.96 10.64 -1.92
N ASN A 216 -17.75 10.98 -2.94
CA ASN A 216 -18.14 12.34 -3.31
C ASN A 216 -19.62 12.57 -3.04
#